data_AF-A0A7S1X0C9-F1
#
_entry.id   AF-A0A7S1X0C9-F1
#
_cell.length_a   1.000
_cell.length_b   1.000
_cell.length_c   1.000
_cell.angle_alpha   90.00
_cell.angle_beta   90.00
_cell.angle_gamma   90.00
#
_symmetry.space_group_name_H-M   'P 1'
#
loop_
_entity.id
_entity.type
_entity.pdbx_description
1 polymer ?
#
loop_
_entity_poly.entity_id
_entity_poly.type
_entity_poly.pdbx_seq_one_letter_code
_entity_poly.pdbx_strand_id
1 'polypeptide(L)'
;AEFSRGRDINLLYAQLRLFFPVVTCSKPRSSRNSSIEAFVVCQGYRPPAGFHPSQLRALLADAEEGAHGADGVIGDDYSQRCLVPFVACGDLSGWDADRSYALDAPPLPPVQPPIAPPYKTAVELARAGAK
;
A
#
# COMPACT_ATOMS: atom_id res chain seq x y z
N ALA A 1 11.23 0.72 0.65
CA ALA A 1 10.77 0.85 2.05
C ALA A 1 9.31 0.44 2.13
N GLU A 2 8.87 -0.15 3.25
CA GLU A 2 7.46 -0.44 3.53
C GLU A 2 6.77 0.82 4.02
N PHE A 3 5.55 1.10 3.54
CA PHE A 3 4.80 2.29 3.91
C PHE A 3 3.29 2.02 3.86
N SER A 4 2.52 2.78 4.63
CA SER A 4 1.06 2.73 4.61
C SER A 4 0.51 3.58 3.47
N ARG A 5 -0.37 3.01 2.65
CA ARG A 5 -1.18 3.72 1.63
C ARG A 5 -2.18 4.66 2.31
N GLY A 6 -1.67 5.78 2.82
CA GLY A 6 -2.42 6.83 3.52
C GLY A 6 -2.67 8.06 2.64
N ARG A 7 -3.31 9.08 3.23
CA ARG A 7 -3.71 10.33 2.55
C ARG A 7 -2.54 11.07 1.88
N ASP A 8 -1.33 10.96 2.45
CA ASP A 8 -0.16 11.78 2.06
C ASP A 8 0.87 11.04 1.20
N ILE A 9 0.48 9.90 0.63
CA ILE A 9 1.35 9.07 -0.23
C ILE A 9 1.91 9.83 -1.45
N ASN A 10 1.13 10.79 -1.98
CA ASN A 10 1.52 11.58 -3.14
C ASN A 10 2.70 12.51 -2.85
N LEU A 11 2.75 13.06 -1.62
CA LEU A 11 3.85 13.91 -1.19
C LEU A 11 5.15 13.10 -1.08
N LEU A 12 5.06 11.90 -0.51
CA LEU A 12 6.19 10.97 -0.45
C LEU A 12 6.72 10.64 -1.86
N TYR A 13 5.83 10.39 -2.82
CA TYR A 13 6.25 10.13 -4.20
C TYR A 13 6.92 11.33 -4.86
N ALA A 14 6.37 12.53 -4.68
CA ALA A 14 6.96 13.76 -5.19
C ALA A 14 8.37 13.98 -4.62
N GLN A 15 8.54 13.82 -3.31
CA GLN A 15 9.83 13.92 -2.62
C GLN A 15 10.85 12.89 -3.12
N LEU A 16 10.42 11.64 -3.35
CA LEU A 16 11.30 10.59 -3.85
C LEU A 16 11.74 10.81 -5.31
N ARG A 17 10.86 11.32 -6.17
CA ARG A 17 11.23 11.55 -7.58
C ARG A 17 12.31 12.62 -7.77
N LEU A 18 12.55 13.49 -6.78
CA LEU A 18 13.69 14.43 -6.79
C LEU A 18 15.04 13.71 -6.88
N PHE A 19 15.12 12.49 -6.35
CA PHE A 19 16.36 11.72 -6.25
C PHE A 19 16.37 10.49 -7.13
N PHE A 20 15.20 10.04 -7.61
CA PHE A 20 15.06 8.78 -8.32
C PHE A 20 14.19 8.98 -9.57
N PRO A 21 14.74 8.79 -10.78
CA PRO A 21 13.98 8.93 -12.02
C PRO A 21 12.89 7.87 -12.15
N VAL A 22 13.04 6.73 -11.47
CA VAL A 22 12.07 5.64 -11.50
C VAL A 22 11.62 5.34 -10.07
N VAL A 23 10.37 5.68 -9.78
CA VAL A 23 9.69 5.39 -8.52
C VAL A 23 8.46 4.56 -8.84
N THR A 24 8.35 3.38 -8.24
CA THR A 24 7.18 2.50 -8.41
C THR A 24 6.63 2.09 -7.04
N CYS A 25 5.32 1.91 -6.97
CA CYS A 25 4.66 1.30 -5.81
C CYS A 25 4.51 -0.18 -6.10
N SER A 26 4.86 -1.04 -5.15
CA SER A 26 4.77 -2.46 -5.29
C SER A 26 4.03 -3.08 -4.13
N LYS A 27 3.19 -4.06 -4.42
CA LYS A 27 2.58 -4.92 -3.41
C LYS A 27 2.95 -6.37 -3.70
N PRO A 28 3.72 -7.04 -2.83
CA PRO A 28 4.04 -8.45 -2.99
C PRO A 28 2.83 -9.33 -2.70
N ARG A 29 2.80 -10.52 -3.29
CA ARG A 29 1.73 -11.52 -3.09
C ARG A 29 1.52 -11.92 -1.61
N SER A 30 2.56 -11.85 -0.79
CA SER A 30 2.46 -12.13 0.66
C SER A 30 1.67 -11.06 1.43
N SER A 31 1.42 -9.89 0.83
CA SER A 31 0.63 -8.83 1.44
C SER A 31 -0.85 -9.02 1.10
N ARG A 32 -1.71 -9.08 2.13
CA ARG A 32 -3.17 -9.16 1.97
C ARG A 32 -3.68 -7.97 1.17
N ASN A 33 -4.61 -8.13 0.23
CA ASN A 33 -5.12 -7.00 -0.57
C ASN A 33 -5.75 -5.88 0.29
N SER A 34 -6.40 -6.27 1.39
CA SER A 34 -6.93 -5.37 2.41
C SER A 34 -5.87 -4.71 3.31
N SER A 35 -4.61 -5.16 3.29
CA SER A 35 -3.54 -4.47 4.01
C SER A 35 -3.28 -3.10 3.37
N ILE A 36 -3.16 -2.08 4.23
CA ILE A 36 -2.76 -0.74 3.85
C ILE A 36 -1.28 -0.67 3.46
N GLU A 37 -0.49 -1.68 3.81
CA GLU A 37 0.96 -1.72 3.53
C GLU A 37 1.23 -1.95 2.04
N ALA A 38 2.21 -1.22 1.53
CA ALA A 38 2.82 -1.37 0.22
C ALA A 38 4.30 -0.97 0.29
N PHE A 39 5.06 -1.23 -0.77
CA PHE A 39 6.48 -0.93 -0.86
C PHE A 39 6.73 0.12 -1.93
N VAL A 40 7.53 1.15 -1.64
CA VAL A 40 8.06 2.01 -2.71
C VAL A 40 9.41 1.47 -3.15
N VAL A 41 9.56 1.27 -4.45
CA VAL A 41 10.80 0.85 -5.11
C VAL A 41 11.34 2.04 -5.90
N CYS A 42 12.49 2.54 -5.47
CA CYS A 42 13.18 3.65 -6.10
C CYS A 42 14.43 3.13 -6.82
N GLN A 43 14.60 3.46 -8.10
CA GLN A 43 15.68 2.96 -8.94
C GLN A 43 16.45 4.12 -9.57
N GLY A 44 17.76 3.91 -9.76
CA GLY A 44 18.62 4.87 -10.45
C GLY A 44 18.90 6.13 -9.64
N TYR A 45 19.34 6.01 -8.38
CA TYR A 45 19.66 7.15 -7.52
C TYR A 45 20.51 8.20 -8.25
N ARG A 46 19.92 9.38 -8.40
CA ARG A 46 20.48 10.52 -9.13
C ARG A 46 20.06 11.81 -8.42
N PRO A 47 20.79 12.20 -7.36
CA PRO A 47 20.48 13.43 -6.64
C PRO A 47 20.70 14.66 -7.53
N PRO A 48 20.04 15.80 -7.24
CA PRO A 48 20.30 17.07 -7.90
C PRO A 48 21.77 17.49 -7.81
N ALA A 49 22.26 18.20 -8.81
CA ALA A 49 23.65 18.67 -8.83
C ALA A 49 23.94 19.57 -7.61
N GLY A 50 25.03 19.29 -6.90
CA GLY A 50 25.40 20.03 -5.70
C GLY A 50 24.59 19.67 -4.43
N PHE A 51 23.75 18.64 -4.48
CA PHE A 51 23.02 18.17 -3.30
C PHE A 51 23.97 17.74 -2.18
N HIS A 52 23.81 18.34 -1.00
CA HIS A 52 24.46 17.93 0.23
C HIS A 52 23.43 17.36 1.22
N PRO A 53 23.68 16.22 1.90
CA PRO A 53 22.70 15.61 2.80
C PRO A 53 22.16 16.52 3.90
N SER A 54 22.92 17.54 4.32
CA SER A 54 22.45 18.54 5.30
C SER A 54 21.28 19.40 4.79
N GLN A 55 21.08 19.47 3.47
CA GLN A 55 20.01 20.23 2.83
C GLN A 55 18.73 19.39 2.62
N LEU A 56 18.77 18.09 2.91
CA LEU A 56 17.63 17.19 2.70
C LEU A 56 16.34 17.72 3.33
N ARG A 57 16.43 18.18 4.58
CA ARG A 57 15.25 18.67 5.30
C ARG A 57 14.64 19.92 4.66
N ALA A 58 15.47 20.82 4.15
CA ALA A 58 15.01 22.03 3.47
C ALA A 58 14.34 21.67 2.15
N LEU A 59 15.00 20.82 1.34
CA LEU A 59 14.47 20.37 0.05
C LEU A 59 13.12 19.63 0.20
N LEU A 60 12.98 18.81 1.25
CA LEU A 60 11.73 18.10 1.52
C LEU A 60 10.60 19.05 1.97
N ALA A 61 10.93 20.09 2.73
CA ALA A 61 9.96 21.11 3.17
C ALA A 61 9.47 21.97 2.00
N ASP A 62 10.37 22.37 1.10
CA ASP A 62 10.01 23.10 -0.13
C ASP A 62 9.01 22.30 -0.99
N ALA A 63 9.16 20.96 -1.02
CA ALA A 63 8.23 20.07 -1.72
C ALA A 63 6.84 19.98 -1.05
N GLU A 64 6.74 20.21 0.27
CA GLU A 64 5.44 20.29 0.97
C GLU A 64 4.71 21.60 0.62
N GLU A 65 5.44 22.73 0.62
CA GLU A 65 4.90 24.05 0.29
C GLU A 65 4.49 24.15 -1.19
N GLY A 66 5.33 23.63 -2.10
CA GLY A 66 5.03 23.56 -3.54
C GLY A 66 3.86 22.65 -3.88
N ALA A 67 3.50 21.69 -3.01
CA ALA A 67 2.30 20.87 -3.17
C ALA A 67 1.00 21.65 -2.84
N HIS A 68 1.08 22.73 -2.06
CA HIS A 68 -0.05 23.51 -1.57
C HIS A 68 -0.27 24.84 -2.32
N GLY A 69 0.70 25.28 -3.13
CA GLY A 69 0.65 26.48 -3.96
C GLY A 69 0.34 26.19 -5.44
N ALA A 70 -0.51 27.01 -6.04
CA ALA A 70 -1.02 26.88 -7.41
C ALA A 70 0.03 27.13 -8.53
N ASP A 71 -0.24 26.56 -9.71
CA ASP A 71 0.09 27.06 -11.07
C ASP A 71 1.48 27.66 -11.33
N GLY A 72 2.53 26.95 -10.91
CA GLY A 72 3.92 27.28 -11.26
C GLY A 72 4.53 26.26 -12.22
N VAL A 73 4.92 26.71 -13.41
CA VAL A 73 5.57 25.95 -14.50
C VAL A 73 6.87 25.28 -14.03
N ILE A 74 6.77 24.11 -13.40
CA ILE A 74 7.84 23.13 -13.24
C ILE A 74 7.32 21.86 -13.93
N GLY A 75 7.89 21.57 -15.10
CA GLY A 75 7.33 20.70 -16.14
C GLY A 75 6.48 19.51 -15.67
N ASP A 76 5.22 19.51 -16.11
CA ASP A 76 4.24 18.44 -16.39
C ASP A 76 4.12 17.16 -15.52
N ASP A 77 5.01 16.89 -14.56
CA ASP A 77 5.09 15.57 -13.90
C ASP A 77 5.17 15.63 -12.37
N TYR A 78 5.33 16.82 -11.78
CA TYR A 78 5.60 16.96 -10.34
C TYR A 78 4.53 17.73 -9.55
N SER A 79 3.58 18.40 -10.21
CA SER A 79 2.53 19.15 -9.53
C SER A 79 1.26 18.30 -9.27
N GLN A 80 0.95 18.17 -7.98
CA GLN A 80 -0.34 17.87 -7.36
C GLN A 80 -0.94 16.47 -7.40
N ARG A 81 -0.53 15.55 -8.28
CA ARG A 81 -0.88 14.11 -8.14
C ARG A 81 0.22 13.26 -8.76
N CYS A 82 1.36 13.16 -8.08
CA CYS A 82 2.44 12.28 -8.49
C CYS A 82 2.00 10.81 -8.39
N LEU A 83 1.32 10.33 -9.43
CA LEU A 83 0.90 8.94 -9.55
C LEU A 83 2.11 8.12 -9.98
N VAL A 84 2.52 7.20 -9.11
CA VAL A 84 3.55 6.22 -9.45
C VAL A 84 2.88 4.94 -9.94
N PRO A 85 3.47 4.24 -10.93
CA PRO A 85 2.94 2.97 -11.39
C PRO A 85 2.91 1.96 -10.25
N PHE A 86 1.81 1.20 -10.18
CA PHE A 86 1.64 0.11 -9.24
C PHE A 86 2.01 -1.23 -9.88
N VAL A 87 2.86 -2.00 -9.20
CA VAL A 87 3.35 -3.30 -9.65
C VAL A 87 2.95 -4.36 -8.62
N ALA A 88 2.04 -5.25 -9.01
CA ALA A 88 1.79 -6.47 -8.25
C ALA A 88 2.99 -7.42 -8.43
N CYS A 89 3.62 -7.84 -7.34
CA CYS A 89 4.82 -8.68 -7.37
C CYS A 89 4.48 -10.13 -7.00
N GLY A 90 4.72 -11.06 -7.93
CA GLY A 90 4.55 -12.50 -7.76
C GLY A 90 4.48 -13.25 -9.10
N ASP A 91 4.79 -14.55 -9.12
CA ASP A 91 4.48 -15.43 -10.26
C ASP A 91 2.96 -15.69 -10.35
N LEU A 92 2.42 -16.36 -11.37
CA LEU A 92 0.99 -16.77 -11.36
C LEU A 92 0.75 -18.16 -10.74
N SER A 93 1.81 -18.81 -10.26
CA SER A 93 1.81 -20.24 -9.90
C SER A 93 1.52 -20.55 -8.44
N GLY A 94 1.37 -19.54 -7.57
CA GLY A 94 1.22 -19.74 -6.13
C GLY A 94 -0.18 -19.45 -5.57
N TRP A 95 -0.47 -20.06 -4.42
CA TRP A 95 -1.60 -19.72 -3.54
C TRP A 95 -1.52 -18.24 -3.12
N ASP A 96 -2.63 -17.51 -3.28
CA ASP A 96 -2.84 -16.11 -2.89
C ASP A 96 -3.61 -16.01 -1.56
N ALA A 97 -3.49 -14.88 -0.88
CA ALA A 97 -4.12 -14.70 0.43
C ALA A 97 -5.63 -14.38 0.38
N ASP A 98 -6.19 -14.12 -0.80
CA ASP A 98 -7.56 -13.64 -0.99
C ASP A 98 -8.50 -14.74 -1.49
N ARG A 99 -7.97 -15.87 -1.94
CA ARG A 99 -8.74 -17.05 -2.38
C ARG A 99 -8.76 -18.13 -1.33
N SER A 100 -9.94 -18.68 -1.10
CA SER A 100 -10.09 -19.96 -0.42
C SER A 100 -9.83 -21.07 -1.43
N TYR A 101 -8.80 -21.87 -1.16
CA TYR A 101 -8.41 -22.96 -2.02
C TYR A 101 -9.00 -24.28 -1.55
N ALA A 102 -9.29 -25.16 -2.50
CA ALA A 102 -9.63 -26.53 -2.19
C ALA A 102 -8.43 -27.18 -1.50
N LEU A 103 -8.66 -27.72 -0.31
CA LEU A 103 -7.67 -28.49 0.43
C LEU A 103 -7.88 -29.97 0.11
N ASP A 104 -6.80 -30.68 -0.22
CA ASP A 104 -6.81 -32.15 -0.35
C ASP A 104 -6.94 -32.85 1.02
N ALA A 105 -6.80 -32.08 2.11
CA ALA A 105 -6.89 -32.54 3.49
C ALA A 105 -8.06 -31.86 4.22
N PRO A 106 -8.66 -32.53 5.23
CA PRO A 106 -9.71 -31.92 6.04
C PRO A 106 -9.20 -30.66 6.75
N PRO A 107 -10.00 -29.57 6.79
CA PRO A 107 -9.60 -28.32 7.42
C PRO A 107 -9.35 -28.51 8.92
N LEU A 108 -8.26 -27.93 9.42
CA LEU A 108 -7.97 -27.90 10.85
C LEU A 108 -8.94 -26.96 11.58
N PRO A 109 -9.30 -27.26 12.84
CA PRO A 109 -10.08 -26.34 13.65
C PRO A 109 -9.31 -25.02 13.85
N PRO A 110 -10.00 -23.86 13.85
CA PRO A 110 -9.35 -22.57 14.03
C PRO A 110 -8.67 -22.50 15.41
N VAL A 111 -7.43 -22.01 15.44
CA VAL A 111 -6.63 -21.87 16.68
C VAL A 111 -7.33 -20.96 17.70
N GLN A 112 -8.05 -19.95 17.21
CA GLN A 112 -8.98 -19.15 18.00
C GLN A 112 -10.37 -19.23 17.37
N PRO A 113 -11.33 -19.89 18.04
CA PRO A 113 -12.71 -19.89 17.59
C PRO A 113 -13.31 -18.48 17.76
N PRO A 114 -14.28 -18.09 16.92
CA PRO A 114 -15.05 -16.87 17.13
C PRO A 114 -15.70 -16.86 18.51
N ILE A 115 -15.57 -15.74 19.23
CA ILE A 115 -16.15 -15.55 20.57
C ILE A 115 -17.67 -15.80 20.56
N ALA A 116 -18.32 -15.49 19.44
CA ALA A 116 -19.65 -15.99 19.11
C ALA A 116 -19.72 -16.29 17.60
N PRO A 117 -20.17 -17.48 17.19
CA PRO A 117 -20.37 -17.74 15.78
C PRO A 117 -21.52 -16.88 15.23
N PRO A 118 -21.41 -16.31 14.01
CA PRO A 118 -22.44 -15.44 13.42
C PRO A 118 -23.80 -16.14 13.25
N TYR A 119 -23.82 -17.47 13.21
CA TYR A 119 -25.03 -18.29 13.13
C TYR A 119 -25.68 -18.62 14.48
N LYS A 120 -25.09 -18.19 15.61
CA LYS A 120 -25.60 -18.52 16.95
C LYS A 120 -27.05 -18.07 17.13
N THR A 121 -27.35 -16.83 16.77
CA THR A 121 -28.70 -16.25 16.85
C THR A 121 -29.70 -16.97 15.95
N ALA A 122 -29.27 -17.36 14.74
CA ALA A 122 -30.11 -18.10 13.80
C ALA A 122 -30.46 -19.50 14.32
N VAL A 123 -29.51 -20.19 14.95
CA VAL A 123 -29.73 -21.51 15.56
C VAL A 123 -30.64 -21.42 16.79
N GLU A 124 -30.51 -20.37 17.60
CA GLU A 124 -31.39 -20.11 18.75
C GLU A 124 -32.83 -19.82 18.30
N LEU A 125 -33.01 -18.99 17.26
CA LEU A 125 -34.33 -18.71 16.67
C LEU A 125 -34.96 -19.96 16.04
N ALA A 126 -34.18 -20.77 15.32
CA ALA A 126 -34.67 -22.03 14.75
C ALA A 126 -35.10 -23.04 15.82
N ARG A 127 -34.40 -23.09 16.96
CA ARG A 127 -34.79 -23.91 18.11
C ARG A 127 -36.03 -23.37 18.83
N ALA A 128 -36.17 -22.04 18.92
CA ALA A 128 -37.32 -21.40 19.56
C ALA A 128 -38.60 -21.48 18.72
N GLY A 129 -38.48 -21.49 17.39
CA GLY A 129 -39.61 -21.61 16.45
C GLY A 129 -40.08 -23.04 16.17
N ALA A 130 -39.41 -24.06 16.72
CA ALA A 130 -39.76 -25.47 16.56
C ALA A 130 -40.75 -25.98 17.62
N LYS A 131 -41.60 -25.11 18.18
CA LYS A 131 -42.60 -25.46 19.19
C LYS A 131 -44.01 -25.08 18.74
#